data_AF-A0A1T4TUT8-F1
#
_entry.id   AF-A0A1T4TUT8-F1
#
_cell.length_a   1.000
_cell.length_b   1.000
_cell.length_c   1.000
_cell.angle_alpha   90.00
_cell.angle_beta   90.00
_cell.angle_gamma   90.00
#
_symmetry.space_group_name_H-M   'P 1'
#
loop_
_entity.id
_entity.type
_entity.pdbx_description
1 polymer ?
#
loop_
_entity_poly.entity_id
_entity_poly.type
_entity_poly.pdbx_seq_one_letter_code
_entity_poly.pdbx_strand_id
1 'polypeptide(L)'
;MQLDLSDKNFCLFLLTQFPFASDDETETMLTDYLPEHFSMPPGEWWEELTGKTAEPWQGYTYVHRLNETVTFFAEFHPCETIYFFNDTYLGNTGGNFHLSLLRWTELQTLVSKDETAPSLLFFLLLPLVAGNQSERAEIEVAITNRLKEMALDLPADQIKVLTRFLSSHLIFEEEEGNIFEHTPDIGWVINRNHSERNRQNRGEDLLAINQLIGSAVV
;
A
#
# COMPACT_ATOMS: atom_id res chain seq x y z
N MET A 1 -18.95 8.38 -6.27
CA MET A 1 -17.57 8.93 -6.26
C MET A 1 -16.73 8.37 -7.40
N GLN A 2 -15.82 9.18 -7.98
CA GLN A 2 -14.82 8.75 -8.96
C GLN A 2 -13.50 8.50 -8.23
N LEU A 3 -12.99 7.27 -8.28
CA LEU A 3 -11.80 6.85 -7.53
C LEU A 3 -10.60 6.74 -8.47
N ASP A 4 -9.98 7.88 -8.78
CA ASP A 4 -8.76 7.93 -9.56
C ASP A 4 -7.84 9.10 -9.17
N LEU A 5 -6.67 9.16 -9.77
CA LEU A 5 -5.64 10.15 -9.45
C LEU A 5 -5.97 11.58 -9.93
N SER A 6 -7.11 11.80 -10.59
CA SER A 6 -7.62 13.14 -10.90
C SER A 6 -8.44 13.75 -9.75
N ASP A 7 -8.90 12.92 -8.79
CA ASP A 7 -9.56 13.40 -7.57
C ASP A 7 -8.52 13.71 -6.49
N LYS A 8 -8.36 15.01 -6.20
CA LYS A 8 -7.48 15.51 -5.13
C LYS A 8 -7.78 14.88 -3.77
N ASN A 9 -9.05 14.72 -3.41
CA ASN A 9 -9.42 14.16 -2.12
C ASN A 9 -9.01 12.70 -2.04
N PHE A 10 -9.18 11.95 -3.13
CA PHE A 10 -8.76 10.56 -3.18
C PHE A 10 -7.23 10.43 -3.17
N CYS A 11 -6.49 11.31 -3.85
CA CYS A 11 -5.04 11.35 -3.75
C CYS A 11 -4.56 11.57 -2.31
N LEU A 12 -5.17 12.51 -1.58
CA LEU A 12 -4.85 12.74 -0.16
C LEU A 12 -5.23 11.53 0.71
N PHE A 13 -6.38 10.90 0.44
CA PHE A 13 -6.78 9.66 1.09
C PHE A 13 -5.73 8.56 0.92
N LEU A 14 -5.24 8.33 -0.30
CA LEU A 14 -4.21 7.32 -0.57
C LEU A 14 -2.93 7.60 0.24
N LEU A 15 -2.51 8.86 0.35
CA LEU A 15 -1.34 9.23 1.15
C LEU A 15 -1.52 9.00 2.66
N THR A 16 -2.76 8.90 3.16
CA THR A 16 -3.00 8.54 4.57
C THR A 16 -2.81 7.05 4.88
N GLN A 17 -2.66 6.20 3.85
CA GLN A 17 -2.57 4.75 4.00
C GLN A 17 -1.16 4.24 4.39
N PHE A 18 -0.26 5.12 4.82
CA PHE A 18 1.13 4.80 5.13
C PHE A 18 1.45 5.05 6.61
N PRO A 19 1.00 4.19 7.54
CA PRO A 19 1.08 4.45 8.99
C PRO A 19 2.51 4.57 9.56
N PHE A 20 3.53 4.12 8.81
CA PHE A 20 4.95 4.21 9.18
C PHE A 20 5.75 5.22 8.38
N ALA A 21 5.10 6.01 7.53
CA ALA A 21 5.81 7.02 6.76
C ALA A 21 6.30 8.13 7.70
N SER A 22 7.61 8.16 7.95
CA SER A 22 8.30 9.18 8.76
C SER A 22 9.41 9.86 7.98
N ASP A 23 9.81 11.04 8.44
CA ASP A 23 11.02 11.71 8.01
C ASP A 23 11.91 11.95 9.23
N ASP A 24 12.91 11.08 9.39
CA ASP A 24 13.78 11.05 10.57
C ASP A 24 14.67 12.30 10.66
N GLU A 25 14.90 13.04 9.56
CA GLU A 25 15.64 14.31 9.61
C GLU A 25 14.83 15.41 10.31
N THR A 26 13.50 15.34 10.20
CA THR A 26 12.58 16.35 10.72
C THR A 26 11.74 15.84 11.89
N GLU A 27 11.93 14.59 12.30
CA GLU A 27 11.16 13.89 13.33
C GLU A 27 9.64 14.04 13.12
N THR A 28 9.20 14.04 11.86
CA THR A 28 7.80 14.28 11.48
C THR A 28 7.19 13.00 10.89
N MET A 29 5.92 12.75 11.18
CA MET A 29 5.14 11.68 10.54
C MET A 29 4.36 12.24 9.35
N LEU A 30 4.13 11.42 8.31
CA LEU A 30 3.30 11.83 7.17
C LEU A 30 1.89 12.23 7.61
N THR A 31 1.34 11.57 8.63
CA THR A 31 0.02 11.87 9.20
C THR A 31 -0.08 13.28 9.78
N ASP A 32 1.04 13.85 10.24
CA ASP A 32 1.11 15.21 10.75
C ASP A 32 1.44 16.20 9.63
N TYR A 33 2.31 15.80 8.69
CA TYR A 33 2.67 16.61 7.53
C TYR A 33 1.47 16.93 6.63
N LEU A 34 0.61 15.95 6.34
CA LEU A 34 -0.51 16.12 5.41
C LEU A 34 -1.47 17.27 5.81
N PRO A 35 -2.03 17.33 7.04
CA PRO A 35 -2.93 18.42 7.43
C PRO A 35 -2.24 19.79 7.56
N GLU A 36 -0.93 19.85 7.76
CA GLU A 36 -0.17 21.12 7.79
C GLU A 36 0.04 21.70 6.39
N HIS A 37 0.13 20.84 5.37
CA HIS A 37 0.49 21.23 4.02
C HIS A 37 -0.66 21.15 3.01
N PHE A 38 -1.75 20.46 3.34
CA PHE A 38 -2.90 20.26 2.46
C PHE A 38 -4.22 20.53 3.16
N SER A 39 -5.19 21.04 2.39
CA SER A 39 -6.59 21.02 2.83
C SER A 39 -7.11 19.58 2.72
N MET A 40 -7.20 18.91 3.88
CA MET A 40 -7.67 17.52 3.95
C MET A 40 -9.11 17.38 3.46
N PRO A 41 -9.50 16.20 2.93
CA PRO A 41 -10.86 15.99 2.44
C PRO A 41 -11.88 16.27 3.54
N PRO A 42 -13.05 16.85 3.20
CA PRO A 42 -14.08 17.17 4.18
C PRO A 42 -14.67 15.88 4.77
N GLY A 43 -15.14 15.93 6.02
CA GLY A 43 -15.69 14.76 6.71
C GLY A 43 -16.82 14.06 5.95
N GLU A 44 -17.66 14.81 5.23
CA GLU A 44 -18.72 14.23 4.38
C GLU A 44 -18.16 13.38 3.22
N TRP A 45 -17.02 13.76 2.65
CA TRP A 45 -16.36 12.99 1.60
C TRP A 45 -15.73 11.71 2.18
N TRP A 46 -15.14 11.81 3.38
CA TRP A 46 -14.66 10.62 4.11
C TRP A 46 -15.78 9.65 4.44
N GLU A 47 -16.90 10.14 4.96
CA GLU A 47 -18.07 9.31 5.26
C GLU A 47 -18.68 8.69 4.00
N GLU A 48 -18.68 9.40 2.86
CA GLU A 48 -19.07 8.81 1.58
C GLU A 48 -18.14 7.66 1.21
N LEU A 49 -16.82 7.86 1.24
CA LEU A 49 -15.84 6.83 0.88
C LEU A 49 -15.84 5.62 1.82
N THR A 50 -15.85 5.88 3.12
CA THR A 50 -15.56 4.87 4.15
C THR A 50 -16.80 4.31 4.84
N GLY A 51 -17.95 4.95 4.63
CA GLY A 51 -19.17 4.70 5.41
C GLY A 51 -19.15 5.42 6.76
N LYS A 52 -20.28 5.37 7.48
CA LYS A 52 -20.43 6.00 8.80
C LYS A 52 -20.18 5.04 9.97
N THR A 53 -20.29 3.74 9.74
CA THR A 53 -20.24 2.68 10.75
C THR A 53 -19.39 1.53 10.25
N ALA A 54 -18.62 0.93 11.16
CA ALA A 54 -17.85 -0.28 10.85
C ALA A 54 -18.77 -1.52 10.65
N GLU A 55 -19.89 -1.59 11.36
CA GLU A 55 -20.83 -2.71 11.25
C GLU A 55 -22.30 -2.27 11.26
N PRO A 56 -23.11 -2.65 10.24
CA PRO A 56 -22.65 -3.19 8.96
C PRO A 56 -21.83 -2.13 8.19
N TRP A 57 -20.70 -2.54 7.64
CA TRP A 57 -19.87 -1.67 6.79
C TRP A 57 -20.63 -1.28 5.52
N GLN A 58 -20.51 0.00 5.13
CA GLN A 58 -21.23 0.62 4.02
C GLN A 58 -20.32 1.54 3.17
N GLY A 59 -19.00 1.38 3.29
CA GLY A 59 -18.04 2.12 2.47
C GLY A 59 -17.93 1.57 1.05
N TYR A 60 -17.02 2.16 0.29
CA TYR A 60 -16.72 1.74 -1.07
C TYR A 60 -15.71 0.59 -1.10
N THR A 61 -15.96 -0.40 -1.95
CA THR A 61 -14.96 -1.38 -2.38
C THR A 61 -14.40 -0.94 -3.72
N TYR A 62 -13.10 -0.69 -3.80
CA TYR A 62 -12.39 -0.65 -5.07
C TYR A 62 -12.20 -2.08 -5.58
N VAL A 63 -12.54 -2.35 -6.84
CA VAL A 63 -12.44 -3.67 -7.46
C VAL A 63 -11.63 -3.56 -8.74
N HIS A 64 -10.57 -4.37 -8.85
CA HIS A 64 -9.68 -4.33 -10.00
C HIS A 64 -9.22 -5.73 -10.39
N ARG A 65 -9.53 -6.15 -11.62
CA ARG A 65 -9.13 -7.46 -12.12
C ARG A 65 -7.67 -7.44 -12.53
N LEU A 66 -6.82 -8.18 -11.81
CA LEU A 66 -5.39 -8.26 -12.11
C LEU A 66 -5.11 -9.19 -13.30
N ASN A 67 -5.83 -10.31 -13.37
CA ASN A 67 -5.77 -11.25 -14.50
C ASN A 67 -7.03 -12.14 -14.57
N GLU A 68 -6.99 -13.23 -15.32
CA GLU A 68 -8.14 -14.12 -15.48
C GLU A 68 -8.60 -14.80 -14.18
N THR A 69 -7.72 -14.94 -13.19
CA THR A 69 -7.94 -15.75 -11.97
C THR A 69 -7.91 -14.94 -10.67
N VAL A 70 -7.30 -13.74 -10.69
CA VAL A 70 -7.14 -12.90 -9.49
C VAL A 70 -7.78 -11.53 -9.70
N THR A 71 -8.61 -11.15 -8.74
CA THR A 71 -9.17 -9.80 -8.60
C THR A 71 -8.67 -9.18 -7.30
N PHE A 72 -8.17 -7.96 -7.37
CA PHE A 72 -7.82 -7.15 -6.21
C PHE A 72 -9.02 -6.37 -5.70
N PHE A 73 -9.17 -6.35 -4.38
CA PHE A 73 -10.15 -5.55 -3.67
C PHE A 73 -9.47 -4.68 -2.62
N ALA A 74 -9.88 -3.43 -2.52
CA ALA A 74 -9.57 -2.56 -1.38
C ALA A 74 -10.89 -2.05 -0.81
N GLU A 75 -11.20 -2.43 0.42
CA GLU A 75 -12.36 -1.96 1.16
C GLU A 75 -11.95 -0.77 2.02
N PHE A 76 -12.59 0.37 1.81
CA PHE A 76 -12.31 1.58 2.58
C PHE A 76 -13.23 1.65 3.80
N HIS A 77 -12.65 1.54 4.99
CA HIS A 77 -13.34 1.64 6.28
C HIS A 77 -12.95 2.93 7.00
N PRO A 78 -13.72 3.40 8.00
CA PRO A 78 -13.47 4.71 8.62
C PRO A 78 -12.11 4.85 9.31
N CYS A 79 -11.47 3.75 9.67
CA CYS A 79 -10.20 3.74 10.39
C CYS A 79 -9.13 2.83 9.75
N GLU A 80 -9.42 2.23 8.60
CA GLU A 80 -8.50 1.32 7.91
C GLU A 80 -8.90 1.11 6.45
N THR A 81 -7.94 0.70 5.63
CA THR A 81 -8.24 0.04 4.35
C THR A 81 -7.91 -1.43 4.49
N ILE A 82 -8.82 -2.30 4.07
CA ILE A 82 -8.64 -3.75 4.10
C ILE A 82 -8.43 -4.27 2.67
N TYR A 83 -7.42 -5.10 2.47
CA TYR A 83 -7.01 -5.55 1.14
C TYR A 83 -7.25 -7.04 0.95
N PHE A 84 -7.72 -7.42 -0.23
CA PHE A 84 -7.96 -8.81 -0.61
C PHE A 84 -7.48 -9.11 -2.02
N PHE A 85 -7.04 -10.35 -2.23
CA PHE A 85 -7.07 -10.99 -3.55
C PHE A 85 -8.18 -12.04 -3.52
N ASN A 86 -9.15 -11.90 -4.42
CA ASN A 86 -10.40 -12.67 -4.39
C ASN A 86 -11.05 -12.51 -3.01
N ASP A 87 -11.24 -13.61 -2.29
CA ASP A 87 -11.77 -13.69 -0.92
C ASP A 87 -10.68 -13.87 0.15
N THR A 88 -9.40 -13.82 -0.24
CA THR A 88 -8.26 -14.01 0.67
C THR A 88 -7.73 -12.67 1.15
N TYR A 89 -7.72 -12.50 2.48
CA TYR A 89 -7.18 -11.33 3.16
C TYR A 89 -5.67 -11.18 2.93
N LEU A 90 -5.24 -9.95 2.66
CA LEU A 90 -3.84 -9.59 2.41
C LEU A 90 -3.23 -8.75 3.52
N GLY A 91 -4.04 -7.93 4.19
CA GLY A 91 -3.55 -6.94 5.14
C GLY A 91 -4.52 -5.78 5.38
N ASN A 92 -4.16 -4.90 6.31
CA ASN A 92 -4.87 -3.65 6.60
C ASN A 92 -3.92 -2.55 7.09
N THR A 93 -4.35 -1.29 6.96
CA THR A 93 -3.61 -0.08 7.38
C THR A 93 -4.06 0.50 8.74
N GLY A 94 -4.95 -0.19 9.46
CA GLY A 94 -5.56 0.27 10.71
C GLY A 94 -4.67 0.15 11.95
N GLY A 95 -5.28 0.35 13.13
CA GLY A 95 -4.57 0.30 14.42
C GLY A 95 -3.99 -1.07 14.76
N ASN A 96 -4.57 -2.15 14.21
CA ASN A 96 -4.00 -3.50 14.23
C ASN A 96 -3.55 -3.85 12.81
N PHE A 97 -2.63 -3.05 12.26
CA PHE A 97 -2.15 -3.20 10.89
C PHE A 97 -1.58 -4.60 10.61
N HIS A 98 -1.73 -5.05 9.38
CA HIS A 98 -1.02 -6.18 8.81
C HIS A 98 -0.50 -5.74 7.44
N LEU A 99 0.80 -5.50 7.34
CA LEU A 99 1.47 -4.89 6.19
C LEU A 99 2.73 -5.71 5.82
N SER A 100 3.62 -5.17 4.99
CA SER A 100 4.85 -5.87 4.58
C SER A 100 4.57 -7.24 3.99
N LEU A 101 3.51 -7.31 3.17
CA LEU A 101 3.11 -8.49 2.44
C LEU A 101 3.96 -8.65 1.20
N LEU A 102 3.92 -7.72 0.24
CA LEU A 102 4.45 -7.87 -1.12
C LEU A 102 5.94 -7.53 -1.22
N ARG A 103 6.66 -8.22 -2.11
CA ARG A 103 8.01 -7.83 -2.54
C ARG A 103 7.92 -6.67 -3.51
N TRP A 104 8.94 -5.82 -3.55
CA TRP A 104 9.02 -4.76 -4.55
C TRP A 104 8.84 -5.26 -5.99
N THR A 105 9.54 -6.35 -6.35
CA THR A 105 9.44 -6.97 -7.69
C THR A 105 8.06 -7.53 -8.02
N GLU A 106 7.29 -7.98 -7.02
CA GLU A 106 5.91 -8.44 -7.21
C GLU A 106 4.99 -7.24 -7.50
N LEU A 107 5.12 -6.14 -6.75
CA LEU A 107 4.39 -4.89 -7.04
C LEU A 107 4.68 -4.41 -8.47
N GLN A 108 5.96 -4.37 -8.86
CA GLN A 108 6.34 -3.95 -10.21
C GLN A 108 5.69 -4.80 -11.29
N THR A 109 5.67 -6.12 -11.09
CA THR A 109 5.04 -7.04 -12.04
C THR A 109 3.54 -6.79 -12.17
N LEU A 110 2.82 -6.66 -11.04
CA LEU A 110 1.40 -6.35 -11.01
C LEU A 110 1.08 -5.04 -11.75
N VAL A 111 1.83 -3.98 -11.43
CA VAL A 111 1.62 -2.64 -12.00
C VAL A 111 1.97 -2.60 -13.50
N SER A 112 2.99 -3.34 -13.94
CA SER A 112 3.39 -3.37 -15.36
C SER A 112 2.37 -4.02 -16.28
N LYS A 113 1.48 -4.84 -15.73
CA LYS A 113 0.42 -5.56 -16.46
C LYS A 113 -0.90 -4.81 -16.48
N ASP A 114 -1.05 -3.78 -15.65
CA ASP A 114 -2.26 -2.97 -15.65
C ASP A 114 -2.20 -1.91 -16.77
N GLU A 115 -2.99 -2.14 -17.81
CA GLU A 115 -3.13 -1.23 -18.94
C GLU A 115 -4.08 -0.06 -18.66
N THR A 116 -4.82 -0.11 -17.54
CA THR A 116 -5.91 0.84 -17.27
C THR A 116 -5.51 1.98 -16.35
N ALA A 117 -4.92 1.69 -15.18
CA ALA A 117 -4.61 2.69 -14.19
C ALA A 117 -3.38 2.30 -13.33
N PRO A 118 -2.20 2.07 -13.96
CA PRO A 118 -1.05 1.47 -13.28
C PRO A 118 -0.57 2.27 -12.07
N SER A 119 -0.67 3.60 -12.12
CA SER A 119 -0.30 4.45 -10.98
C SER A 119 -1.31 4.39 -9.83
N LEU A 120 -2.60 4.23 -10.12
CA LEU A 120 -3.60 4.03 -9.07
C LEU A 120 -3.39 2.68 -8.39
N LEU A 121 -3.22 1.61 -9.18
CA LEU A 121 -2.92 0.28 -8.65
C LEU A 121 -1.64 0.29 -7.81
N PHE A 122 -0.61 1.01 -8.27
CA PHE A 122 0.62 1.20 -7.52
C PHE A 122 0.36 1.77 -6.12
N PHE A 123 -0.33 2.91 -6.00
CA PHE A 123 -0.56 3.54 -4.69
C PHE A 123 -1.50 2.74 -3.79
N LEU A 124 -2.44 1.97 -4.34
CA LEU A 124 -3.30 1.09 -3.56
C LEU A 124 -2.54 -0.09 -2.96
N LEU A 125 -1.56 -0.64 -3.67
CA LEU A 125 -0.77 -1.79 -3.20
C LEU A 125 0.51 -1.40 -2.44
N LEU A 126 1.01 -0.18 -2.63
CA LEU A 126 2.28 0.28 -2.03
C LEU A 126 2.34 0.13 -0.50
N PRO A 127 1.27 0.40 0.28
CA PRO A 127 1.29 0.17 1.74
C PRO A 127 1.60 -1.28 2.14
N LEU A 128 1.27 -2.24 1.28
CA LEU A 128 1.52 -3.65 1.53
C LEU A 128 2.96 -4.07 1.20
N VAL A 129 3.79 -3.20 0.64
CA VAL A 129 5.13 -3.58 0.16
C VAL A 129 6.15 -3.46 1.28
N ALA A 130 7.07 -4.44 1.34
CA ALA A 130 8.36 -4.26 1.99
C ALA A 130 9.46 -4.26 0.94
N GLY A 131 10.26 -3.19 0.95
CA GLY A 131 11.45 -3.03 0.12
C GLY A 131 12.72 -3.20 0.94
N ASN A 132 13.83 -3.48 0.28
CA ASN A 132 15.14 -3.52 0.92
C ASN A 132 15.98 -2.28 0.60
N GLN A 133 17.04 -2.05 1.38
CA GLN A 133 17.90 -0.88 1.20
C GLN A 133 18.60 -0.84 -0.17
N SER A 134 18.86 -2.00 -0.79
CA SER A 134 19.44 -2.07 -2.14
C SER A 134 18.46 -1.62 -3.25
N GLU A 135 17.16 -1.68 -2.98
CA GLU A 135 16.08 -1.24 -3.89
C GLU A 135 15.71 0.25 -3.71
N ARG A 136 16.25 0.93 -2.68
CA ARG A 136 15.85 2.30 -2.31
C ARG A 136 15.80 3.27 -3.48
N ALA A 137 16.87 3.35 -4.26
CA ALA A 137 16.95 4.30 -5.37
C ALA A 137 15.87 4.02 -6.44
N GLU A 138 15.54 2.76 -6.68
CA GLU A 138 14.50 2.38 -7.63
C GLU A 138 13.10 2.69 -7.10
N ILE A 139 12.85 2.38 -5.83
CA ILE A 139 11.61 2.70 -5.12
C ILE A 139 11.35 4.21 -5.14
N GLU A 140 12.35 5.01 -4.76
CA GLU A 140 12.25 6.47 -4.72
C GLU A 140 11.96 7.06 -6.11
N VAL A 141 12.60 6.53 -7.18
CA VAL A 141 12.33 6.96 -8.56
C VAL A 141 10.91 6.60 -8.99
N ALA A 142 10.44 5.39 -8.70
CA ALA A 142 9.08 4.95 -9.03
C ALA A 142 8.01 5.78 -8.31
N ILE A 143 8.17 6.00 -7.00
CA ILE A 143 7.28 6.86 -6.21
C ILE A 143 7.29 8.29 -6.76
N THR A 144 8.48 8.88 -6.97
CA THR A 144 8.63 10.25 -7.49
C THR A 144 7.93 10.44 -8.83
N ASN A 145 8.02 9.46 -9.73
CA ASN A 145 7.38 9.56 -11.04
C ASN A 145 5.86 9.48 -10.93
N ARG A 146 5.34 8.61 -10.07
CA ARG A 146 3.89 8.42 -9.91
C ARG A 146 3.21 9.51 -9.09
N LEU A 147 3.91 10.12 -8.14
CA LEU A 147 3.41 11.30 -7.42
C LEU A 147 3.10 12.47 -8.36
N LYS A 148 3.81 12.60 -9.49
CA LYS A 148 3.55 13.63 -10.50
C LYS A 148 2.23 13.43 -11.24
N GLU A 149 1.64 12.24 -11.17
CA GLU A 149 0.38 11.90 -11.82
C GLU A 149 -0.84 12.19 -10.92
N MET A 150 -0.62 12.48 -9.63
CA MET A 150 -1.67 12.87 -8.69
C MET A 150 -2.11 14.31 -8.91
N ALA A 151 -3.42 14.58 -8.82
CA ALA A 151 -4.02 15.91 -8.86
C ALA A 151 -3.81 16.71 -7.55
N LEU A 152 -2.55 16.82 -7.12
CA LEU A 152 -2.12 17.54 -5.92
C LEU A 152 -1.30 18.81 -6.24
N ASP A 153 -0.96 19.06 -7.51
CA ASP A 153 -0.16 20.21 -7.96
C ASP A 153 1.16 20.39 -7.17
N LEU A 154 1.86 19.27 -6.91
CA LEU A 154 3.02 19.23 -6.01
C LEU A 154 4.24 19.96 -6.59
N PRO A 155 4.81 20.96 -5.89
CA PRO A 155 6.13 21.49 -6.20
C PRO A 155 7.22 20.43 -6.04
N ALA A 156 8.35 20.60 -6.73
CA ALA A 156 9.46 19.64 -6.71
C ALA A 156 9.96 19.29 -5.30
N ASP A 157 10.01 20.27 -4.39
CA ASP A 157 10.42 20.05 -3.01
C ASP A 157 9.39 19.20 -2.24
N GLN A 158 8.08 19.39 -2.47
CA GLN A 158 7.05 18.55 -1.84
C GLN A 158 7.06 17.13 -2.40
N ILE A 159 7.30 16.95 -3.70
CA ILE A 159 7.48 15.61 -4.28
C ILE A 159 8.64 14.91 -3.60
N LYS A 160 9.78 15.59 -3.41
CA LYS A 160 10.94 15.01 -2.72
C LYS A 160 10.59 14.61 -1.28
N VAL A 161 9.90 15.47 -0.54
CA VAL A 161 9.48 15.19 0.84
C VAL A 161 8.54 13.99 0.90
N LEU A 162 7.48 13.97 0.09
CA LEU A 162 6.54 12.84 0.04
C LEU A 162 7.22 11.54 -0.41
N THR A 163 8.14 11.60 -1.38
CA THR A 163 8.93 10.42 -1.76
C THR A 163 9.70 9.85 -0.58
N ARG A 164 10.33 10.68 0.27
CA ARG A 164 11.05 10.21 1.47
C ARG A 164 10.10 9.53 2.45
N PHE A 165 8.98 10.17 2.78
CA PHE A 165 7.94 9.62 3.64
C PHE A 165 7.45 8.24 3.15
N LEU A 166 7.10 8.15 1.88
CA LEU A 166 6.59 6.89 1.33
C LEU A 166 7.69 5.81 1.26
N SER A 167 8.95 6.20 1.01
CA SER A 167 10.06 5.25 0.96
C SER A 167 10.45 4.71 2.35
N SER A 168 10.37 5.54 3.40
CA SER A 168 10.63 5.11 4.78
C SER A 168 9.55 4.14 5.29
N HIS A 169 8.31 4.27 4.81
CA HIS A 169 7.27 3.27 5.08
C HIS A 169 7.61 1.88 4.54
N LEU A 170 8.33 1.80 3.42
CA LEU A 170 8.66 0.53 2.75
C LEU A 170 9.96 -0.07 3.26
N ILE A 171 10.92 0.79 3.59
CA ILE A 171 12.29 0.44 3.94
C ILE A 171 12.58 0.98 5.34
N PHE A 172 12.55 0.08 6.31
CA PHE A 172 12.80 0.35 7.73
C PHE A 172 14.29 0.25 8.03
N GLU A 173 14.75 0.93 9.07
CA GLU A 173 16.15 0.86 9.53
C GLU A 173 16.55 -0.55 10.00
N GLU A 174 15.61 -1.33 10.52
CA GLU A 174 15.81 -2.75 10.85
C GLU A 174 15.89 -3.59 9.56
N GLU A 175 17.02 -3.51 8.86
CA GLU A 175 17.21 -4.10 7.53
C GLU A 175 16.90 -5.60 7.48
N GLU A 176 17.29 -6.36 8.52
CA GLU A 176 17.03 -7.81 8.60
C GLU A 176 15.54 -8.15 8.61
N GLY A 177 14.69 -7.26 9.15
CA GLY A 177 13.24 -7.41 9.15
C GLY A 177 12.60 -7.17 7.78
N ASN A 178 13.32 -6.59 6.82
CA ASN A 178 12.78 -6.22 5.50
C ASN A 178 13.14 -7.20 4.40
N ILE A 179 13.94 -8.21 4.72
CA ILE A 179 14.46 -9.15 3.75
C ILE A 179 13.47 -10.30 3.59
N PHE A 180 13.02 -10.49 2.36
CA PHE A 180 12.32 -11.70 1.98
C PHE A 180 13.30 -12.84 1.76
N GLU A 181 13.04 -13.96 2.41
CA GLU A 181 13.81 -15.19 2.29
C GLU A 181 12.96 -16.24 1.56
N HIS A 182 13.58 -16.96 0.64
CA HIS A 182 12.89 -18.06 -0.04
C HIS A 182 13.02 -19.34 0.80
N THR A 183 11.88 -19.84 1.28
CA THR A 183 11.79 -21.13 1.98
C THR A 183 11.35 -22.23 1.01
N PRO A 184 12.10 -23.35 0.89
CA PRO A 184 11.70 -24.48 0.06
C PRO A 184 10.27 -24.94 0.35
N ASP A 185 9.52 -25.31 -0.69
CA ASP A 185 8.12 -25.78 -0.64
C ASP A 185 7.07 -24.81 -0.08
N ILE A 186 7.48 -23.63 0.42
CA ILE A 186 6.58 -22.59 0.96
C ILE A 186 6.58 -21.34 0.07
N GLY A 187 7.75 -20.93 -0.43
CA GLY A 187 7.94 -19.68 -1.18
C GLY A 187 8.56 -18.58 -0.33
N TRP A 188 8.23 -17.32 -0.64
CA TRP A 188 8.83 -16.15 0.00
C TRP A 188 8.20 -15.87 1.37
N VAL A 189 9.03 -15.60 2.37
CA VAL A 189 8.62 -15.25 3.74
C VAL A 189 9.43 -14.06 4.23
N ILE A 190 8.93 -13.36 5.24
CA ILE A 190 9.59 -12.20 5.85
C ILE A 190 9.60 -12.32 7.38
N ASN A 191 10.57 -11.69 8.06
CA ASN A 191 10.65 -11.65 9.52
C ASN A 191 9.96 -10.39 10.09
N ARG A 192 8.63 -10.28 9.90
CA ARG A 192 7.79 -9.16 10.39
C ARG A 192 6.57 -9.69 11.12
N ASN A 193 6.38 -9.30 12.38
CA ASN A 193 5.27 -9.81 13.20
C ASN A 193 3.88 -9.56 12.60
N HIS A 194 3.69 -8.43 11.92
CA HIS A 194 2.42 -7.98 11.37
C HIS A 194 2.38 -8.14 9.84
N SER A 195 2.72 -9.32 9.34
CA SER A 195 2.67 -9.67 7.92
C SER A 195 2.03 -11.04 7.74
N GLU A 196 1.16 -11.19 6.74
CA GLU A 196 0.62 -12.50 6.37
C GLU A 196 1.70 -13.45 5.82
N ARG A 197 2.86 -12.90 5.39
CA ARG A 197 4.04 -13.68 5.00
C ARG A 197 5.09 -13.78 6.12
N ASN A 198 4.72 -13.53 7.37
CA ASN A 198 5.61 -13.75 8.51
C ASN A 198 6.07 -15.21 8.56
N ARG A 199 7.39 -15.46 8.61
CA ARG A 199 7.97 -16.81 8.75
C ARG A 199 7.48 -17.61 9.96
N GLN A 200 6.88 -16.95 10.96
CA GLN A 200 6.29 -17.60 12.14
C GLN A 200 4.86 -18.09 11.91
N ASN A 201 4.20 -17.71 10.80
CA ASN A 201 2.87 -18.18 10.45
C ASN A 201 2.91 -19.68 10.07
N ARG A 202 1.74 -20.32 10.04
CA ARG A 202 1.64 -21.75 9.68
C ARG A 202 2.05 -21.94 8.22
N GLY A 203 2.77 -23.03 7.93
CA GLY A 203 3.25 -23.33 6.58
C GLY A 203 2.12 -23.45 5.53
N GLU A 204 0.96 -23.96 5.91
CA GLU A 204 -0.22 -24.05 5.04
C GLU A 204 -0.73 -22.66 4.62
N ASP A 205 -0.80 -21.72 5.57
CA ASP A 205 -1.25 -20.34 5.32
C ASP A 205 -0.24 -19.60 4.43
N LEU A 206 1.06 -19.78 4.72
CA LEU A 206 2.16 -19.22 3.92
C LEU A 206 2.19 -19.75 2.49
N LEU A 207 1.95 -21.05 2.31
CA LEU A 207 1.86 -21.66 0.99
C LEU A 207 0.68 -21.09 0.21
N ALA A 208 -0.50 -20.99 0.85
CA ALA A 208 -1.71 -20.48 0.21
C ALA A 208 -1.53 -19.02 -0.27
N ILE A 209 -1.01 -18.14 0.59
CA ILE A 209 -0.80 -16.73 0.23
C ILE A 209 0.27 -16.58 -0.86
N ASN A 210 1.35 -17.36 -0.82
CA ASN A 210 2.38 -17.33 -1.87
C ASN A 210 1.89 -17.86 -3.22
N GLN A 211 1.06 -18.91 -3.23
CA GLN A 211 0.42 -19.42 -4.45
C GLN A 211 -0.55 -18.39 -5.04
N LEU A 212 -1.30 -17.68 -4.19
CA LEU A 212 -2.22 -16.64 -4.62
C LEU A 212 -1.49 -15.44 -5.23
N ILE A 213 -0.46 -14.92 -4.54
CA ILE A 213 0.40 -13.86 -5.07
C ILE A 213 1.07 -14.32 -6.36
N GLY A 214 1.58 -15.55 -6.39
CA GLY A 214 2.14 -16.19 -7.58
C GLY A 214 1.16 -16.18 -8.75
N SER A 215 -0.10 -16.55 -8.51
CA SER A 215 -1.15 -16.53 -9.53
C SER A 215 -1.50 -15.12 -10.00
N ALA A 216 -1.36 -14.11 -9.15
CA ALA A 216 -1.59 -12.71 -9.49
C ALA A 216 -0.48 -12.14 -10.40
N VAL A 217 0.77 -12.58 -10.22
CA VAL A 217 1.94 -12.08 -10.96
C VAL A 217 2.26 -12.85 -12.24
N VAL A 218 1.53 -13.94 -12.56
CA VAL A 218 1.69 -14.74 -13.81
C VAL A 218 1.14 -14.02 -15.02
#